data_AF-A0A5E4LRD6-F1
#
_entry.id   AF-A0A5E4LRD6-F1
#
_cell.length_a   1.000
_cell.length_b   1.000
_cell.length_c   1.000
_cell.angle_alpha   90.00
_cell.angle_beta   90.00
_cell.angle_gamma   90.00
#
_symmetry.space_group_name_H-M   'P 1'
#
loop_
_entity.id
_entity.type
_entity.pdbx_description
1 polymer ?
#
loop_
_entity_poly.entity_id
_entity_poly.type
_entity_poly.pdbx_seq_one_letter_code
_entity_poly.pdbx_strand_id
1 'polypeptide(L)'
;MEIKDKVVSFYIKKYLIPRSQIIDQPGFITFNLMGKTPVFARQIIMPEVFFNELEHSASLQGSTGKQRLYAVGKKFGYRFALMGNFYARGQIPDTKLIEHLNVVNKFIEGTYASEISARVDLKGPVITYKIKNFVVISNIGFGYFLPLGAAAGLLSRIFNDSTINGRVIKSARQGSELLYAPYDLLKKRGVAEFEENDLSDLEVEADYRTFNSLQKLTKINYSFKNMIDAGLLSYNQGIIRGGEYRYFILEVSALYLLEKELEKNKKMSEALYAAAYKAGVGLIRIKENMILEDAANILTAFGFGEVSILSKKNCYEVEITGYPWTKYYKQTTYPIIRGLVSGFLSELLKKKIEFRTVETDVSENRLSILLQQ
;
A
#
# COMPACT_ATOMS: atom_id res chain seq x y z
N MET A 1 -18.84 6.97 -26.77
CA MET A 1 -18.45 6.86 -25.34
C MET A 1 -17.03 6.33 -25.19
N GLU A 2 -16.68 5.24 -25.87
CA GLU A 2 -15.36 4.58 -25.79
C GLU A 2 -14.14 5.47 -26.14
N ILE A 3 -14.26 6.37 -27.13
CA ILE A 3 -13.19 7.32 -27.48
C ILE A 3 -12.94 8.32 -26.34
N LYS A 4 -14.00 8.80 -25.69
CA LYS A 4 -13.89 9.74 -24.56
C LYS A 4 -13.21 9.07 -23.37
N ASP A 5 -13.54 7.80 -23.10
CA ASP A 5 -12.91 7.02 -22.02
C ASP A 5 -11.42 6.72 -22.31
N LYS A 6 -11.06 6.47 -23.57
CA LYS A 6 -9.64 6.30 -23.98
C LYS A 6 -8.85 7.60 -23.81
N VAL A 7 -9.41 8.75 -24.20
CA VAL A 7 -8.77 10.06 -24.03
C VAL A 7 -8.63 10.43 -22.55
N VAL A 8 -9.67 10.22 -21.74
CA VAL A 8 -9.63 10.46 -20.29
C VAL A 8 -8.62 9.53 -19.61
N SER A 9 -8.62 8.24 -19.95
CA SER A 9 -7.63 7.28 -19.44
C SER A 9 -6.20 7.67 -19.81
N PHE A 10 -5.98 8.07 -21.07
CA PHE A 10 -4.68 8.57 -21.53
C PHE A 10 -4.24 9.82 -20.75
N TYR A 11 -5.12 10.82 -20.62
CA TYR A 11 -4.82 12.05 -19.88
C TYR A 11 -4.48 11.76 -18.41
N ILE A 12 -5.29 10.94 -17.73
CA ILE A 12 -5.06 10.57 -16.33
C ILE A 12 -3.72 9.83 -16.19
N LYS A 13 -3.49 8.80 -17.01
CA LYS A 13 -2.30 7.93 -16.90
C LYS A 13 -1.00 8.61 -17.33
N LYS A 14 -1.04 9.51 -18.31
CA LYS A 14 0.17 10.12 -18.90
C LYS A 14 0.46 11.53 -18.40
N TYR A 15 -0.54 12.24 -17.87
CA TYR A 15 -0.35 13.63 -17.42
C TYR A 15 -0.71 13.82 -15.95
N LEU A 16 -1.89 13.38 -15.51
CA LEU A 16 -2.36 13.66 -14.16
C LEU A 16 -1.57 12.88 -13.11
N ILE A 17 -1.48 11.56 -13.27
CA ILE A 17 -0.75 10.70 -12.33
C ILE A 17 0.72 11.09 -12.25
N PRO A 18 1.50 11.18 -13.34
CA PRO A 18 2.92 11.55 -13.23
C PRO A 18 3.16 12.92 -12.57
N ARG A 19 2.27 13.90 -12.82
CA ARG A 19 2.38 15.24 -12.21
C ARG A 19 1.94 15.30 -10.75
N SER A 20 1.14 14.34 -10.30
CA SER A 20 0.72 14.27 -8.90
C SER A 20 1.76 13.57 -8.01
N GLN A 21 2.85 13.05 -8.57
CA GLN A 21 3.86 12.31 -7.81
C GLN A 21 5.14 13.12 -7.65
N ILE A 22 5.64 13.17 -6.43
CA ILE A 22 6.99 13.63 -6.14
C ILE A 22 7.81 12.37 -5.87
N ILE A 23 8.69 12.04 -6.81
CA ILE A 23 9.52 10.81 -6.81
C ILE A 23 11.01 11.11 -6.97
N ASP A 24 11.36 12.38 -7.15
CA ASP A 24 12.70 12.90 -7.36
C ASP A 24 13.38 13.34 -6.05
N GLN A 25 12.66 13.25 -4.92
CA GLN A 25 13.19 13.52 -3.59
C GLN A 25 13.73 12.23 -2.95
N PRO A 26 15.04 12.13 -2.65
CA PRO A 26 15.60 10.98 -1.95
C PRO A 26 14.88 10.73 -0.64
N GLY A 27 14.64 9.46 -0.31
CA GLY A 27 13.94 9.09 0.92
C GLY A 27 12.45 9.41 0.89
N PHE A 28 11.93 10.16 -0.09
CA PHE A 28 10.55 10.62 -0.09
C PHE A 28 9.75 10.35 -1.37
N ILE A 29 8.64 9.63 -1.21
CA ILE A 29 7.61 9.49 -2.25
C ILE A 29 6.32 10.11 -1.72
N THR A 30 5.76 11.07 -2.47
CA THR A 30 4.48 11.68 -2.07
C THR A 30 3.54 11.77 -3.26
N PHE A 31 2.26 11.56 -2.97
CA PHE A 31 1.18 11.74 -3.94
C PHE A 31 0.35 12.94 -3.53
N ASN A 32 0.14 13.85 -4.47
CA ASN A 32 -0.89 14.88 -4.37
C ASN A 32 -2.24 14.26 -4.73
N LEU A 33 -2.99 13.85 -3.71
CA LEU A 33 -4.33 13.30 -3.89
C LEU A 33 -5.31 14.46 -4.15
N MET A 34 -5.98 14.42 -5.30
CA MET A 34 -6.98 15.41 -5.69
C MET A 34 -8.38 14.98 -5.26
N GLY A 35 -8.73 15.16 -3.98
CA GLY A 35 -10.11 15.18 -3.52
C GLY A 35 -10.72 16.57 -3.60
N LYS A 36 -11.41 17.01 -2.54
CA LYS A 36 -11.87 18.40 -2.41
C LYS A 36 -10.71 19.40 -2.33
N THR A 37 -9.63 19.00 -1.68
CA THR A 37 -8.42 19.80 -1.48
C THR A 37 -7.20 18.91 -1.72
N PRO A 38 -6.14 19.42 -2.37
CA PRO A 38 -4.84 18.75 -2.46
C PRO A 38 -4.35 18.27 -1.09
N VAL A 39 -4.02 16.98 -0.98
CA VAL A 39 -3.36 16.42 0.21
C VAL A 39 -2.11 15.67 -0.23
N PHE A 40 -0.98 16.03 0.37
CA PHE A 40 0.27 15.31 0.21
C PHE A 40 0.23 14.06 1.08
N ALA A 41 0.01 12.93 0.45
CA ALA A 41 0.00 11.63 1.10
C ALA A 41 1.36 10.97 0.94
N ARG A 42 1.96 10.59 2.07
CA ARG A 42 3.21 9.85 2.10
C ARG A 42 3.02 8.46 1.52
N GLN A 43 3.90 8.07 0.61
CA GLN A 43 3.88 6.76 0.00
C GLN A 43 5.22 6.04 0.21
N ILE A 44 5.17 4.72 0.00
CA ILE A 44 6.32 3.84 -0.08
C ILE A 44 6.16 2.90 -1.27
N ILE A 45 7.27 2.36 -1.76
CA ILE A 45 7.27 1.28 -2.75
C ILE A 45 7.37 -0.05 -2.01
N MET A 46 6.39 -0.94 -2.25
CA MET A 46 6.37 -2.28 -1.68
C MET A 46 6.48 -3.33 -2.79
N PRO A 47 7.30 -4.39 -2.60
CA PRO A 47 7.31 -5.54 -3.49
C PRO A 47 5.97 -6.27 -3.43
N GLU A 48 5.39 -6.64 -4.58
CA GLU A 48 4.13 -7.39 -4.61
C GLU A 48 4.21 -8.73 -3.88
N VAL A 49 5.39 -9.35 -3.88
CA VAL A 49 5.63 -10.60 -3.17
C VAL A 49 5.31 -10.50 -1.68
N PHE A 50 5.49 -9.34 -1.04
CA PHE A 50 5.11 -9.16 0.37
C PHE A 50 3.63 -9.50 0.60
N PHE A 51 2.75 -8.94 -0.23
CA PHE A 51 1.32 -9.18 -0.08
C PHE A 51 0.92 -10.58 -0.55
N ASN A 52 1.54 -11.12 -1.60
CA ASN A 52 1.30 -12.51 -2.01
C ASN A 52 1.55 -13.48 -0.84
N GLU A 53 2.67 -13.34 -0.15
CA GLU A 53 3.04 -14.20 0.97
C GLU A 53 2.14 -13.98 2.19
N LEU A 54 1.81 -12.71 2.49
CA LEU A 54 0.94 -12.38 3.60
C LEU A 54 -0.47 -12.94 3.41
N GLU A 55 -1.05 -12.78 2.22
CA GLU A 55 -2.37 -13.30 1.87
C GLU A 55 -2.40 -14.83 1.88
N HIS A 56 -1.33 -15.47 1.38
CA HIS A 56 -1.18 -16.93 1.45
C HIS A 56 -1.15 -17.42 2.91
N SER A 57 -0.32 -16.83 3.76
CA SER A 57 -0.26 -17.18 5.19
C SER A 57 -1.57 -16.90 5.92
N ALA A 58 -2.28 -15.82 5.58
CA ALA A 58 -3.61 -15.56 6.12
C ALA A 58 -4.62 -16.64 5.70
N SER A 59 -4.54 -17.13 4.46
CA SER A 59 -5.40 -18.19 3.94
C SER A 59 -5.18 -19.53 4.67
N LEU A 60 -3.93 -19.87 5.00
CA LEU A 60 -3.58 -21.05 5.79
C LEU A 60 -4.15 -21.02 7.22
N GLN A 61 -4.48 -19.83 7.73
CA GLN A 61 -5.14 -19.66 9.03
C GLN A 61 -6.68 -19.69 8.96
N GLY A 62 -7.24 -20.09 7.81
CA GLY A 62 -8.68 -20.26 7.62
C GLY A 62 -9.44 -18.94 7.57
N SER A 63 -10.73 -18.98 7.92
CA SER A 63 -11.63 -17.81 7.86
C SER A 63 -11.14 -16.67 8.76
N THR A 64 -10.59 -16.96 9.93
CA THR A 64 -10.10 -15.95 10.88
C THR A 64 -8.95 -15.12 10.30
N GLY A 65 -7.96 -15.77 9.66
CA GLY A 65 -6.85 -15.06 9.04
C GLY A 65 -7.30 -14.17 7.87
N LYS A 66 -8.15 -14.73 7.00
CA LYS A 66 -8.74 -14.01 5.85
C LYS A 66 -9.56 -12.81 6.28
N GLN A 67 -10.46 -13.00 7.25
CA GLN A 67 -11.31 -11.95 7.81
C GLN A 67 -10.49 -10.83 8.45
N ARG A 68 -9.44 -11.17 9.22
CA ARG A 68 -8.59 -10.16 9.84
C ARG A 68 -7.89 -9.31 8.77
N LEU A 69 -7.29 -9.95 7.77
CA LEU A 69 -6.61 -9.23 6.69
C LEU A 69 -7.57 -8.36 5.86
N TYR A 70 -8.79 -8.87 5.59
CA TYR A 70 -9.86 -8.11 4.98
C TYR A 70 -10.23 -6.86 5.79
N ALA A 71 -10.43 -7.01 7.09
CA ALA A 71 -10.77 -5.92 8.00
C ALA A 71 -9.71 -4.82 8.02
N VAL A 72 -8.42 -5.19 8.08
CA VAL A 72 -7.32 -4.22 7.96
C VAL A 72 -7.39 -3.49 6.63
N GLY A 73 -7.60 -4.22 5.53
CA GLY A 73 -7.78 -3.64 4.21
C GLY A 73 -8.91 -2.62 4.19
N LYS A 74 -10.07 -2.96 4.74
CA LYS A 74 -11.23 -2.07 4.79
C LYS A 74 -10.95 -0.79 5.59
N LYS A 75 -10.29 -0.90 6.74
CA LYS A 75 -9.84 0.25 7.53
C LYS A 75 -8.86 1.13 6.75
N PHE A 76 -7.90 0.51 6.06
CA PHE A 76 -6.95 1.23 5.20
C PHE A 76 -7.66 1.99 4.07
N GLY A 77 -8.54 1.34 3.32
CA GLY A 77 -9.28 1.97 2.23
C GLY A 77 -10.15 3.16 2.66
N TYR A 78 -10.84 3.03 3.80
CA TYR A 78 -11.65 4.10 4.36
C TYR A 78 -10.77 5.28 4.79
N ARG A 79 -9.68 5.01 5.52
CA ARG A 79 -8.69 6.02 5.91
C ARG A 79 -8.07 6.72 4.71
N PHE A 80 -7.72 5.98 3.67
CA PHE A 80 -7.15 6.54 2.44
C PHE A 80 -8.12 7.54 1.79
N ALA A 81 -9.42 7.21 1.74
CA ALA A 81 -10.45 8.10 1.22
C ALA A 81 -10.68 9.33 2.12
N LEU A 82 -10.57 9.20 3.44
CA LEU A 82 -10.58 10.35 4.38
C LEU A 82 -9.40 11.27 4.14
N MET A 83 -8.19 10.72 4.11
CA MET A 83 -6.96 11.47 3.89
C MET A 83 -6.96 12.18 2.53
N GLY A 84 -7.41 11.49 1.48
CA GLY A 84 -7.57 12.08 0.15
C GLY A 84 -8.69 13.12 0.04
N ASN A 85 -9.46 13.35 1.11
CA ASN A 85 -10.62 14.23 1.16
C ASN A 85 -11.63 13.94 0.04
N PHE A 86 -11.97 12.66 -0.14
CA PHE A 86 -12.88 12.22 -1.20
C PHE A 86 -14.33 12.66 -0.91
N TYR A 87 -15.08 12.89 -1.99
CA TYR A 87 -16.49 13.26 -1.90
C TYR A 87 -17.31 12.07 -1.43
N ALA A 88 -18.17 12.31 -0.43
CA ALA A 88 -19.18 11.35 0.01
C ALA A 88 -20.52 11.59 -0.71
N ARG A 89 -21.33 10.55 -0.84
CA ARG A 89 -22.75 10.65 -1.19
C ARG A 89 -23.46 11.59 -0.23
N GLY A 90 -24.39 12.39 -0.77
CA GLY A 90 -25.07 13.46 -0.03
C GLY A 90 -24.29 14.78 0.02
N GLN A 91 -22.98 14.79 -0.28
CA GLN A 91 -22.19 16.03 -0.41
C GLN A 91 -22.17 16.57 -1.84
N ILE A 92 -22.45 15.71 -2.83
CA ILE A 92 -22.52 16.04 -4.26
C ILE A 92 -23.69 15.30 -4.92
N PRO A 93 -24.19 15.76 -6.08
CA PRO A 93 -25.21 15.05 -6.85
C PRO A 93 -24.75 13.63 -7.25
N ASP A 94 -25.69 12.70 -7.30
CA ASP A 94 -25.44 11.28 -7.65
C ASP A 94 -24.73 11.12 -9.02
N THR A 95 -25.03 11.97 -10.01
CA THR A 95 -24.33 11.98 -11.31
C THR A 95 -22.85 12.34 -11.17
N LYS A 96 -22.52 13.31 -10.30
CA LYS A 96 -21.15 13.71 -9.99
C LYS A 96 -20.42 12.66 -9.15
N LEU A 97 -21.13 11.91 -8.33
CA LEU A 97 -20.56 10.79 -7.57
C LEU A 97 -20.03 9.70 -8.52
N ILE A 98 -20.77 9.37 -9.59
CA ILE A 98 -20.32 8.41 -10.61
C ILE A 98 -19.09 8.93 -11.38
N GLU A 99 -19.07 10.21 -11.76
CA GLU A 99 -17.90 10.83 -12.37
C GLU A 99 -16.67 10.75 -11.45
N HIS A 100 -16.85 11.07 -10.17
CA HIS A 100 -15.79 10.97 -9.16
C HIS A 100 -15.28 9.53 -9.01
N LEU A 101 -16.17 8.55 -8.93
CA LEU A 101 -15.80 7.13 -8.85
C LEU A 101 -15.02 6.68 -10.10
N ASN A 102 -15.39 7.15 -11.29
CA ASN A 102 -14.65 6.86 -12.52
C ASN A 102 -13.21 7.41 -12.48
N VAL A 103 -13.01 8.62 -11.93
CA VAL A 103 -11.66 9.17 -11.73
C VAL A 103 -10.85 8.32 -10.76
N VAL A 104 -11.45 7.93 -9.63
CA VAL A 104 -10.81 7.04 -8.65
C VAL A 104 -10.45 5.69 -9.29
N ASN A 105 -11.35 5.10 -10.08
CA ASN A 105 -11.09 3.85 -10.80
C ASN A 105 -9.94 4.00 -11.79
N LYS A 106 -9.81 5.13 -12.48
CA LYS A 106 -8.68 5.37 -13.38
C LYS A 106 -7.37 5.61 -12.65
N PHE A 107 -7.40 6.17 -11.45
CA PHE A 107 -6.24 6.21 -10.56
C PHE A 107 -5.80 4.80 -10.12
N ILE A 108 -6.75 3.94 -9.71
CA ILE A 108 -6.48 2.55 -9.34
C ILE A 108 -5.96 1.76 -10.55
N GLU A 109 -6.57 1.92 -11.73
CA GLU A 109 -6.09 1.31 -12.99
C GLU A 109 -4.71 1.84 -13.42
N GLY A 110 -4.34 3.04 -12.97
CA GLY A 110 -3.03 3.62 -13.22
C GLY A 110 -2.01 3.34 -12.13
N THR A 111 -2.29 2.45 -11.17
CA THR A 111 -1.39 2.13 -10.03
C THR A 111 -1.37 0.63 -9.67
N TYR A 112 -2.54 -0.03 -9.64
CA TYR A 112 -2.71 -1.37 -9.08
C TYR A 112 -3.27 -2.41 -10.06
N ALA A 113 -3.81 -2.00 -11.20
CA ALA A 113 -4.56 -2.91 -12.07
C ALA A 113 -4.53 -2.47 -13.54
N SER A 114 -5.29 -3.16 -14.38
CA SER A 114 -5.53 -2.80 -15.77
C SER A 114 -6.99 -3.06 -16.15
N GLU A 115 -7.51 -2.29 -17.11
CA GLU A 115 -8.86 -2.46 -17.68
C GLU A 115 -9.97 -2.56 -16.62
N ILE A 116 -10.08 -1.57 -15.73
CA ILE A 116 -11.17 -1.52 -14.76
C ILE A 116 -12.44 -1.06 -15.47
N SER A 117 -13.49 -1.86 -15.35
CA SER A 117 -14.86 -1.46 -15.69
C SER A 117 -15.78 -1.63 -14.49
N ALA A 118 -16.70 -0.70 -14.29
CA ALA A 118 -17.60 -0.65 -13.15
C ALA A 118 -19.06 -0.56 -13.60
N ARG A 119 -19.94 -1.28 -12.92
CA ARG A 119 -21.40 -1.09 -12.97
C ARG A 119 -21.85 -0.67 -11.59
N VAL A 120 -22.58 0.43 -11.51
CA VAL A 120 -22.98 1.05 -10.23
C VAL A 120 -24.50 1.18 -10.19
N ASP A 121 -25.11 0.62 -9.15
CA ASP A 121 -26.50 0.85 -8.77
C ASP A 121 -26.53 1.64 -7.46
N LEU A 122 -26.87 2.92 -7.56
CA LEU A 122 -26.93 3.84 -6.41
C LEU A 122 -28.15 3.60 -5.51
N LYS A 123 -29.20 2.90 -5.97
CA LYS A 123 -30.38 2.63 -5.13
C LYS A 123 -30.09 1.52 -4.12
N GLY A 124 -29.38 0.48 -4.55
CA GLY A 124 -28.99 -0.68 -3.73
C GLY A 124 -27.58 -0.62 -3.13
N PRO A 125 -26.95 0.57 -3.07
CA PRO A 125 -25.49 0.78 -3.24
C PRO A 125 -24.70 -0.48 -3.67
N VAL A 126 -24.96 -0.98 -4.88
CA VAL A 126 -24.26 -2.15 -5.44
C VAL A 126 -23.27 -1.72 -6.48
N ILE A 127 -22.04 -2.21 -6.38
CA ILE A 127 -21.02 -1.97 -7.39
C ILE A 127 -20.43 -3.30 -7.83
N THR A 128 -20.38 -3.53 -9.14
CA THR A 128 -19.69 -4.66 -9.73
C THR A 128 -18.53 -4.16 -10.56
N TYR A 129 -17.35 -4.68 -10.27
CA TYR A 129 -16.13 -4.41 -11.03
C TYR A 129 -15.73 -5.62 -11.85
N LYS A 130 -15.28 -5.39 -13.07
CA LYS A 130 -14.43 -6.34 -13.82
C LYS A 130 -13.06 -5.73 -13.97
N ILE A 131 -12.04 -6.46 -13.53
CA ILE A 131 -10.67 -5.95 -13.42
C ILE A 131 -9.66 -6.99 -13.92
N LYS A 132 -8.59 -6.54 -14.60
CA LYS A 132 -7.48 -7.40 -15.02
C LYS A 132 -6.18 -7.02 -14.32
N ASN A 133 -5.29 -8.01 -14.16
CA ASN A 133 -3.93 -7.84 -13.63
C ASN A 133 -3.83 -7.06 -12.31
N PHE A 134 -4.86 -7.16 -11.45
CA PHE A 134 -4.83 -6.51 -10.16
C PHE A 134 -3.70 -7.09 -9.30
N VAL A 135 -2.93 -6.23 -8.65
CA VAL A 135 -1.85 -6.56 -7.72
C VAL A 135 -2.31 -7.58 -6.67
N VAL A 136 -1.54 -8.63 -6.44
CA VAL A 136 -1.84 -9.83 -5.64
C VAL A 136 -2.76 -10.83 -6.33
N ILE A 137 -3.97 -10.43 -6.74
CA ILE A 137 -4.97 -11.35 -7.34
C ILE A 137 -4.40 -12.10 -8.54
N SER A 138 -3.65 -11.41 -9.41
CA SER A 138 -3.12 -12.04 -10.63
C SER A 138 -2.17 -13.21 -10.35
N ASN A 139 -1.53 -13.24 -9.19
CA ASN A 139 -0.54 -14.25 -8.83
C ASN A 139 -1.16 -15.42 -8.06
N ILE A 140 -1.97 -15.13 -7.04
CA ILE A 140 -2.44 -16.15 -6.08
C ILE A 140 -3.94 -16.42 -6.16
N GLY A 141 -4.71 -15.66 -6.94
CA GLY A 141 -6.16 -15.85 -7.12
C GLY A 141 -7.05 -15.34 -5.98
N PHE A 142 -6.46 -14.85 -4.89
CA PHE A 142 -7.13 -14.18 -3.76
C PHE A 142 -6.69 -12.72 -3.64
N GLY A 143 -7.40 -11.94 -2.83
CA GLY A 143 -7.14 -10.50 -2.69
C GLY A 143 -7.86 -9.88 -1.48
N TYR A 144 -7.64 -10.43 -0.30
CA TYR A 144 -8.31 -10.03 0.93
C TYR A 144 -8.00 -8.57 1.30
N PHE A 145 -6.73 -8.14 1.18
CA PHE A 145 -6.32 -6.83 1.68
C PHE A 145 -6.69 -5.69 0.73
N LEU A 146 -6.06 -5.59 -0.44
CA LEU A 146 -6.24 -4.46 -1.37
C LEU A 146 -7.56 -4.54 -2.14
N PRO A 147 -7.79 -5.53 -3.01
CA PRO A 147 -8.92 -5.49 -3.92
C PRO A 147 -10.24 -5.74 -3.19
N LEU A 148 -10.32 -6.55 -2.14
CA LEU A 148 -11.56 -6.70 -1.38
C LEU A 148 -11.67 -5.67 -0.26
N GLY A 149 -10.76 -5.71 0.71
CA GLY A 149 -10.80 -4.85 1.90
C GLY A 149 -10.71 -3.38 1.53
N ALA A 150 -9.58 -2.94 0.97
CA ALA A 150 -9.33 -1.52 0.71
C ALA A 150 -10.33 -0.91 -0.27
N ALA A 151 -10.74 -1.64 -1.30
CA ALA A 151 -11.82 -1.16 -2.17
C ALA A 151 -13.15 -1.02 -1.42
N ALA A 152 -13.54 -2.00 -0.58
CA ALA A 152 -14.76 -1.90 0.22
C ALA A 152 -14.72 -0.71 1.20
N GLY A 153 -13.57 -0.45 1.81
CA GLY A 153 -13.38 0.69 2.73
C GLY A 153 -13.48 2.03 2.03
N LEU A 154 -12.80 2.15 0.88
CA LEU A 154 -12.87 3.35 0.03
C LEU A 154 -14.33 3.61 -0.40
N LEU A 155 -15.03 2.56 -0.84
CA LEU A 155 -16.43 2.66 -1.24
C LEU A 155 -17.34 2.99 -0.06
N SER A 156 -17.08 2.43 1.12
CA SER A 156 -17.83 2.78 2.33
C SER A 156 -17.77 4.28 2.62
N ARG A 157 -16.60 4.91 2.40
CA ARG A 157 -16.43 6.36 2.56
C ARG A 157 -17.09 7.18 1.45
N ILE A 158 -17.01 6.72 0.20
CA ILE A 158 -17.63 7.41 -0.95
C ILE A 158 -19.16 7.32 -0.88
N PHE A 159 -19.73 6.20 -0.47
CA PHE A 159 -21.16 6.01 -0.39
C PHE A 159 -21.77 6.44 0.95
N ASN A 160 -20.92 6.79 1.91
CA ASN A 160 -21.30 7.12 3.28
C ASN A 160 -22.10 5.98 3.95
N ASP A 161 -21.64 4.75 3.76
CA ASP A 161 -22.26 3.52 4.25
C ASP A 161 -21.18 2.53 4.69
N SER A 162 -21.00 2.35 6.01
CA SER A 162 -19.98 1.44 6.56
C SER A 162 -20.30 -0.03 6.34
N THR A 163 -21.53 -0.39 5.96
CA THR A 163 -21.97 -1.78 5.78
C THR A 163 -21.56 -2.38 4.44
N ILE A 164 -20.97 -1.58 3.53
CA ILE A 164 -20.50 -2.04 2.22
C ILE A 164 -19.33 -3.00 2.41
N ASN A 165 -19.50 -4.24 2.01
CA ASN A 165 -18.46 -5.27 2.03
C ASN A 165 -18.18 -5.82 0.63
N GLY A 166 -17.05 -6.49 0.44
CA GLY A 166 -16.55 -6.93 -0.86
C GLY A 166 -16.47 -8.45 -0.98
N ARG A 167 -16.77 -8.97 -2.17
CA ARG A 167 -16.66 -10.41 -2.49
C ARG A 167 -16.14 -10.62 -3.91
N VAL A 168 -15.31 -11.65 -4.09
CA VAL A 168 -14.96 -12.15 -5.43
C VAL A 168 -16.10 -13.03 -5.95
N ILE A 169 -16.70 -12.64 -7.07
CA ILE A 169 -17.72 -13.45 -7.77
C ILE A 169 -17.04 -14.45 -8.70
N LYS A 170 -16.02 -13.99 -9.42
CA LYS A 170 -15.22 -14.82 -10.32
C LYS A 170 -13.76 -14.41 -10.21
N SER A 171 -12.89 -15.38 -9.93
CA SER A 171 -11.44 -15.20 -10.01
C SER A 171 -10.93 -15.90 -11.27
N ALA A 172 -10.28 -15.17 -12.17
CA ALA A 172 -9.59 -15.77 -13.31
C ALA A 172 -8.32 -14.99 -13.63
N ARG A 173 -7.28 -15.69 -14.10
CA ARG A 173 -6.01 -15.08 -14.56
C ARG A 173 -6.23 -13.96 -15.59
N GLN A 174 -7.28 -14.08 -16.40
CA GLN A 174 -7.61 -13.12 -17.47
C GLN A 174 -8.56 -11.99 -17.03
N GLY A 175 -9.05 -12.01 -15.80
CA GLY A 175 -9.92 -10.99 -15.25
C GLY A 175 -10.79 -11.50 -14.10
N SER A 176 -10.88 -10.69 -13.05
CA SER A 176 -11.69 -10.97 -11.86
C SER A 176 -12.94 -10.08 -11.84
N GLU A 177 -14.03 -10.65 -11.36
CA GLU A 177 -15.28 -9.96 -11.11
C GLU A 177 -15.49 -9.81 -9.60
N LEU A 178 -15.60 -8.57 -9.14
CA LEU A 178 -15.71 -8.21 -7.73
C LEU A 178 -17.07 -7.52 -7.49
N LEU A 179 -17.75 -7.89 -6.41
CA LEU A 179 -19.02 -7.31 -6.00
C LEU A 179 -18.85 -6.60 -4.66
N TYR A 180 -19.38 -5.38 -4.57
CA TYR A 180 -19.45 -4.60 -3.35
C TYR A 180 -20.90 -4.20 -3.10
N ALA A 181 -21.38 -4.47 -1.89
CA ALA A 181 -22.75 -4.15 -1.48
C ALA A 181 -22.87 -4.17 0.04
N PRO A 182 -23.94 -3.60 0.62
CA PRO A 182 -24.28 -3.79 2.02
C PRO A 182 -24.28 -5.27 2.42
N TYR A 183 -23.75 -5.59 3.60
CA TYR A 183 -23.58 -6.97 4.06
C TYR A 183 -24.88 -7.79 4.01
N ASP A 184 -26.00 -7.20 4.44
CA ASP A 184 -27.31 -7.85 4.40
C ASP A 184 -27.75 -8.22 2.98
N LEU A 185 -27.38 -7.41 1.98
CA LEU A 185 -27.68 -7.72 0.58
C LEU A 185 -26.80 -8.85 0.06
N LEU A 186 -25.52 -8.88 0.44
CA LEU A 186 -24.63 -10.01 0.13
C LEU A 186 -25.13 -11.30 0.77
N LYS A 187 -25.62 -11.23 2.01
CA LYS A 187 -26.18 -12.35 2.77
C LYS A 187 -27.45 -12.89 2.09
N LYS A 188 -28.37 -12.00 1.70
CA LYS A 188 -29.58 -12.36 0.92
C LYS A 188 -29.25 -13.03 -0.41
N ARG A 189 -28.11 -12.70 -1.01
CA ARG A 189 -27.61 -13.31 -2.26
C ARG A 189 -26.79 -14.59 -2.05
N GLY A 190 -26.58 -15.02 -0.80
CA GLY A 190 -25.79 -16.21 -0.48
C GLY A 190 -24.29 -16.07 -0.77
N VAL A 191 -23.77 -14.84 -0.84
CA VAL A 191 -22.36 -14.56 -1.22
C VAL A 191 -21.58 -13.77 -0.17
N ALA A 192 -22.18 -13.50 0.99
CA ALA A 192 -21.48 -12.88 2.11
C ALA A 192 -20.36 -13.77 2.64
N GLU A 193 -19.17 -13.20 2.82
CA GLU A 193 -17.98 -13.91 3.32
C GLU A 193 -17.30 -13.12 4.44
N PHE A 194 -17.14 -11.81 4.25
CA PHE A 194 -16.45 -10.93 5.18
C PHE A 194 -17.36 -9.80 5.66
N GLU A 195 -17.13 -9.36 6.90
CA GLU A 195 -17.85 -8.25 7.51
C GLU A 195 -16.91 -7.41 8.37
N GLU A 196 -16.85 -6.10 8.15
CA GLU A 196 -16.16 -5.16 9.03
C GLU A 196 -16.88 -3.82 8.99
N ASN A 197 -17.61 -3.43 10.03
CA ASN A 197 -18.39 -2.19 10.03
C ASN A 197 -17.78 -1.12 10.95
N ASP A 198 -16.77 -1.47 11.75
CA ASP A 198 -16.08 -0.54 12.64
C ASP A 198 -14.97 0.19 11.87
N LEU A 199 -15.32 1.39 11.43
CA LEU A 199 -14.43 2.32 10.72
C LEU A 199 -14.11 3.54 11.60
N SER A 200 -14.17 3.38 12.92
CA SER A 200 -13.86 4.42 13.90
C SER A 200 -12.35 4.61 14.09
N ASP A 201 -11.95 5.77 14.64
CA ASP A 201 -10.54 6.13 14.90
C ASP A 201 -9.65 6.13 13.63
N LEU A 202 -10.22 6.34 12.44
CA LEU A 202 -9.47 6.35 11.18
C LEU A 202 -9.08 7.75 10.67
N GLU A 203 -9.38 8.80 11.42
CA GLU A 203 -9.07 10.18 11.05
C GLU A 203 -7.57 10.48 11.03
N VAL A 204 -7.15 11.36 10.12
CA VAL A 204 -5.76 11.81 9.98
C VAL A 204 -5.51 12.97 10.94
N GLU A 205 -4.55 12.81 11.83
CA GLU A 205 -4.15 13.87 12.76
C GLU A 205 -3.45 15.03 12.05
N ALA A 206 -3.54 16.22 12.63
CA ALA A 206 -2.91 17.43 12.11
C ALA A 206 -1.39 17.25 11.90
N ASP A 207 -0.75 16.53 12.83
CA ASP A 207 0.69 16.27 12.82
C ASP A 207 1.15 15.40 11.63
N TYR A 208 0.25 14.64 11.00
CA TYR A 208 0.60 13.77 9.87
C TYR A 208 1.28 14.55 8.75
N ARG A 209 0.79 15.76 8.44
CA ARG A 209 1.37 16.59 7.37
C ARG A 209 2.75 17.10 7.75
N THR A 210 2.95 17.47 9.01
CA THR A 210 4.23 17.97 9.51
C THR A 210 5.29 16.88 9.46
N PHE A 211 5.00 15.72 10.04
CA PHE A 211 5.95 14.61 10.11
C PHE A 211 6.29 13.98 8.76
N ASN A 212 5.35 13.99 7.81
CA ASN A 212 5.56 13.41 6.48
C ASN A 212 5.85 14.45 5.39
N SER A 213 6.09 15.70 5.77
CA SER A 213 6.52 16.74 4.83
C SER A 213 7.88 16.42 4.24
N LEU A 214 8.19 16.98 3.07
CA LEU A 214 9.52 16.85 2.49
C LEU A 214 10.54 17.52 3.40
N GLN A 215 11.55 16.75 3.82
CA GLN A 215 12.61 17.21 4.70
C GLN A 215 13.96 17.11 3.99
N LYS A 216 14.86 18.03 4.31
CA LYS A 216 16.23 17.98 3.79
C LYS A 216 16.98 16.84 4.49
N LEU A 217 17.30 15.81 3.73
CA LEU A 217 18.16 14.71 4.15
C LEU A 217 19.63 15.13 4.07
N THR A 218 20.47 14.51 4.90
CA THR A 218 21.82 15.02 5.19
C THR A 218 22.95 14.25 4.52
N LYS A 219 22.71 12.99 4.15
CA LYS A 219 23.72 12.00 3.78
C LYS A 219 23.46 11.32 2.42
N ILE A 220 22.24 11.29 1.88
CA ILE A 220 21.92 10.44 0.69
C ILE A 220 21.15 11.16 -0.44
N ASN A 221 21.52 10.84 -1.69
CA ASN A 221 21.00 11.46 -2.92
C ASN A 221 20.15 10.53 -3.83
N TYR A 222 19.88 9.27 -3.46
CA TYR A 222 19.13 8.35 -4.33
C TYR A 222 17.62 8.44 -4.14
N SER A 223 16.95 9.06 -5.11
CA SER A 223 15.49 9.08 -5.23
C SER A 223 14.96 7.91 -6.07
N PHE A 224 13.64 7.69 -6.04
CA PHE A 224 12.99 6.74 -6.93
C PHE A 224 13.23 7.11 -8.41
N LYS A 225 13.22 8.41 -8.74
CA LYS A 225 13.55 8.89 -10.08
C LYS A 225 14.96 8.46 -10.52
N ASN A 226 15.95 8.54 -9.63
CA ASN A 226 17.31 8.10 -9.95
C ASN A 226 17.38 6.61 -10.28
N MET A 227 16.60 5.76 -9.60
CA MET A 227 16.51 4.33 -9.91
C MET A 227 15.89 4.07 -11.29
N ILE A 228 14.90 4.87 -11.69
CA ILE A 228 14.31 4.78 -13.03
C ILE A 228 15.31 5.25 -14.09
N ASP A 229 15.92 6.41 -13.89
CA ASP A 229 16.86 7.00 -14.83
C ASP A 229 18.10 6.12 -15.04
N ALA A 230 18.54 5.41 -13.99
CA ALA A 230 19.63 4.44 -14.05
C ALA A 230 19.25 3.09 -14.69
N GLY A 231 17.98 2.90 -15.08
CA GLY A 231 17.49 1.65 -15.67
C GLY A 231 17.36 0.49 -14.68
N LEU A 232 17.52 0.72 -13.38
CA LEU A 232 17.37 -0.31 -12.33
C LEU A 232 15.90 -0.68 -12.12
N LEU A 233 15.00 0.28 -12.33
CA LEU A 233 13.56 0.09 -12.29
C LEU A 233 12.93 0.65 -13.55
N SER A 234 11.85 0.02 -14.01
CA SER A 234 10.96 0.59 -15.02
C SER A 234 9.66 1.03 -14.37
N TYR A 235 9.13 2.17 -14.81
CA TYR A 235 7.86 2.71 -14.34
C TYR A 235 6.94 3.00 -15.53
N ASN A 236 5.86 2.23 -15.65
CA ASN A 236 4.89 2.41 -16.75
C ASN A 236 3.47 2.25 -16.23
N GLN A 237 2.67 3.31 -16.37
CA GLN A 237 1.26 3.34 -15.94
C GLN A 237 1.06 2.87 -14.49
N GLY A 238 1.89 3.35 -13.56
CA GLY A 238 1.78 2.96 -12.15
C GLY A 238 2.46 1.67 -11.76
N ILE A 239 2.75 0.82 -12.74
CA ILE A 239 3.40 -0.46 -12.51
C ILE A 239 4.91 -0.23 -12.48
N ILE A 240 5.52 -0.60 -11.35
CA ILE A 240 6.96 -0.57 -11.16
C ILE A 240 7.48 -2.00 -11.37
N ARG A 241 8.53 -2.18 -12.16
CA ARG A 241 9.20 -3.48 -12.33
C ARG A 241 10.71 -3.34 -12.12
N GLY A 242 11.28 -4.33 -11.43
CA GLY A 242 12.71 -4.47 -11.18
C GLY A 242 13.06 -5.95 -11.09
N GLY A 243 14.03 -6.41 -11.89
CA GLY A 243 14.26 -7.84 -12.09
C GLY A 243 12.98 -8.57 -12.50
N GLU A 244 12.65 -9.66 -11.78
CA GLU A 244 11.43 -10.45 -12.01
C GLU A 244 10.21 -9.97 -11.21
N TYR A 245 10.39 -8.98 -10.32
CA TYR A 245 9.34 -8.54 -9.40
C TYR A 245 8.58 -7.34 -9.92
N ARG A 246 7.28 -7.32 -9.62
CA ARG A 246 6.46 -6.12 -9.67
C ARG A 246 6.47 -5.47 -8.28
N TYR A 247 6.52 -4.15 -8.28
CA TYR A 247 6.37 -3.30 -7.11
C TYR A 247 5.21 -2.35 -7.34
N PHE A 248 4.70 -1.80 -6.25
CA PHE A 248 3.64 -0.82 -6.31
C PHE A 248 3.76 0.20 -5.19
N ILE A 249 3.16 1.36 -5.43
CA ILE A 249 3.16 2.47 -4.50
C ILE A 249 1.99 2.28 -3.53
N LEU A 250 2.25 2.43 -2.23
CA LEU A 250 1.27 2.24 -1.18
C LEU A 250 1.38 3.38 -0.16
N GLU A 251 0.22 3.85 0.32
CA GLU A 251 0.19 4.87 1.36
C GLU A 251 0.57 4.27 2.70
N VAL A 252 1.35 5.02 3.48
CA VAL A 252 2.09 4.49 4.63
C VAL A 252 1.23 4.04 5.81
N SER A 253 -0.01 4.51 5.93
CA SER A 253 -0.92 3.98 6.95
C SER A 253 -1.27 2.51 6.73
N ALA A 254 -1.09 1.97 5.51
CA ALA A 254 -1.25 0.55 5.27
C ALA A 254 -0.29 -0.29 6.11
N LEU A 255 0.99 0.11 6.23
CA LEU A 255 1.96 -0.61 7.05
C LEU A 255 1.53 -0.63 8.51
N TYR A 256 1.23 0.55 9.05
CA TYR A 256 0.84 0.69 10.45
C TYR A 256 -0.45 -0.05 10.80
N LEU A 257 -1.45 -0.02 9.91
CA LEU A 257 -2.70 -0.75 10.13
C LEU A 257 -2.46 -2.26 10.08
N LEU A 258 -1.61 -2.76 9.16
CA LEU A 258 -1.21 -4.16 9.13
C LEU A 258 -0.51 -4.57 10.41
N GLU A 259 0.51 -3.83 10.85
CA GLU A 259 1.25 -4.12 12.07
C GLU A 259 0.32 -4.10 13.29
N LYS A 260 -0.35 -2.97 13.55
CA LYS A 260 -1.26 -2.79 14.69
C LYS A 260 -2.32 -3.88 14.81
N GLU A 261 -2.93 -4.29 13.69
CA GLU A 261 -4.05 -5.24 13.73
C GLU A 261 -3.61 -6.71 13.67
N LEU A 262 -2.52 -7.02 12.97
CA LEU A 262 -2.05 -8.40 12.82
C LEU A 262 -1.17 -8.83 14.00
N GLU A 263 -0.47 -7.91 14.66
CA GLU A 263 0.35 -8.20 15.85
C GLU A 263 -0.48 -8.65 17.06
N LYS A 264 -1.78 -8.32 17.10
CA LYS A 264 -2.74 -8.84 18.09
C LYS A 264 -2.87 -10.38 18.06
N ASN A 265 -2.38 -11.04 17.02
CA ASN A 265 -2.33 -12.49 16.91
C ASN A 265 -0.90 -12.94 16.58
N LYS A 266 -0.31 -13.77 17.45
CA LYS A 266 1.08 -14.23 17.30
C LYS A 266 1.39 -14.85 15.93
N LYS A 267 0.52 -15.73 15.40
CA LYS A 267 0.74 -16.38 14.09
C LYS A 267 0.67 -15.38 12.94
N MET A 268 -0.24 -14.41 13.01
CA MET A 268 -0.31 -13.34 12.00
C MET A 268 0.87 -12.37 12.10
N SER A 269 1.37 -12.10 13.32
CA SER A 269 2.60 -11.33 13.54
C SER A 269 3.82 -12.01 12.91
N GLU A 270 3.98 -13.31 13.13
CA GLU A 270 5.05 -14.13 12.53
C GLU A 270 4.93 -14.15 11.00
N ALA A 271 3.70 -14.31 10.48
CA ALA A 271 3.43 -14.25 9.04
C ALA A 271 3.79 -12.89 8.43
N LEU A 272 3.52 -11.79 9.13
CA LEU A 272 3.83 -10.43 8.69
C LEU A 272 5.35 -10.23 8.55
N TYR A 273 6.11 -10.62 9.57
CA TYR A 273 7.58 -10.58 9.53
C TYR A 273 8.14 -11.47 8.42
N ALA A 274 7.66 -12.72 8.30
CA ALA A 274 8.14 -13.67 7.31
C ALA A 274 7.87 -13.22 5.87
N ALA A 275 6.68 -12.67 5.61
CA ALA A 275 6.32 -12.08 4.31
C ALA A 275 7.25 -10.92 3.96
N ALA A 276 7.53 -10.03 4.93
CA ALA A 276 8.44 -8.91 4.73
C ALA A 276 9.89 -9.37 4.51
N TYR A 277 10.36 -10.38 5.26
CA TYR A 277 11.66 -11.01 5.06
C TYR A 277 11.82 -11.56 3.64
N LYS A 278 10.83 -12.32 3.15
CA LYS A 278 10.86 -12.85 1.79
C LYS A 278 10.84 -11.75 0.72
N ALA A 279 10.12 -10.66 0.97
CA ALA A 279 10.18 -9.48 0.11
C ALA A 279 11.56 -8.82 0.10
N GLY A 280 12.22 -8.75 1.26
CA GLY A 280 13.58 -8.23 1.41
C GLY A 280 14.61 -9.03 0.63
N VAL A 281 14.55 -10.36 0.71
CA VAL A 281 15.40 -11.28 -0.08
C VAL A 281 15.28 -10.97 -1.58
N GLY A 282 14.08 -10.65 -2.06
CA GLY A 282 13.82 -10.32 -3.46
C GLY A 282 14.48 -9.02 -3.95
N LEU A 283 14.83 -8.09 -3.06
CA LEU A 283 15.39 -6.78 -3.42
C LEU A 283 16.79 -6.86 -4.04
N ILE A 284 17.55 -7.92 -3.75
CA ILE A 284 18.89 -8.13 -4.32
C ILE A 284 18.86 -8.20 -5.85
N ARG A 285 17.71 -8.57 -6.45
CA ARG A 285 17.54 -8.74 -7.90
C ARG A 285 17.39 -7.41 -8.66
N ILE A 286 17.35 -6.28 -7.96
CA ILE A 286 17.26 -4.95 -8.59
C ILE A 286 18.60 -4.57 -9.24
N LYS A 287 19.72 -5.02 -8.70
CA LYS A 287 21.06 -4.66 -9.17
C LYS A 287 22.03 -5.84 -9.01
N GLU A 288 22.78 -6.14 -10.06
CA GLU A 288 23.88 -7.10 -9.98
C GLU A 288 25.03 -6.58 -9.11
N ASN A 289 25.73 -7.47 -8.41
CA ASN A 289 26.90 -7.15 -7.58
C ASN A 289 26.67 -6.02 -6.56
N MET A 290 25.51 -6.07 -5.90
CA MET A 290 25.09 -5.09 -4.91
C MET A 290 26.05 -5.02 -3.70
N ILE A 291 26.28 -3.81 -3.18
CA ILE A 291 26.99 -3.57 -1.91
C ILE A 291 26.06 -3.00 -0.84
N LEU A 292 26.52 -2.85 0.42
CA LEU A 292 25.70 -2.33 1.52
C LEU A 292 25.12 -0.93 1.25
N GLU A 293 25.90 -0.07 0.58
CA GLU A 293 25.44 1.28 0.20
C GLU A 293 24.26 1.22 -0.79
N ASP A 294 24.26 0.26 -1.72
CA ASP A 294 23.15 0.07 -2.64
C ASP A 294 21.87 -0.35 -1.91
N ALA A 295 21.98 -1.18 -0.86
CA ALA A 295 20.82 -1.58 -0.06
C ALA A 295 20.21 -0.37 0.66
N ALA A 296 21.05 0.49 1.24
CA ALA A 296 20.62 1.76 1.83
C ALA A 296 19.95 2.68 0.78
N ASN A 297 20.56 2.80 -0.41
CA ASN A 297 20.03 3.59 -1.52
C ASN A 297 18.68 3.06 -2.03
N ILE A 298 18.49 1.75 -2.10
CA ILE A 298 17.22 1.14 -2.52
C ILE A 298 16.11 1.42 -1.50
N LEU A 299 16.36 1.21 -0.21
CA LEU A 299 15.36 1.48 0.82
C LEU A 299 15.02 2.98 0.90
N THR A 300 16.03 3.84 0.74
CA THR A 300 15.84 5.29 0.65
C THR A 300 14.99 5.66 -0.57
N ALA A 301 15.33 5.15 -1.76
CA ALA A 301 14.55 5.37 -2.97
C ALA A 301 13.11 4.82 -2.87
N PHE A 302 12.86 3.82 -2.03
CA PHE A 302 11.54 3.24 -1.81
C PHE A 302 10.67 4.06 -0.84
N GLY A 303 11.17 5.18 -0.33
CA GLY A 303 10.39 6.12 0.47
C GLY A 303 10.41 5.85 1.97
N PHE A 304 11.31 5.00 2.46
CA PHE A 304 11.42 4.69 3.89
C PHE A 304 12.09 5.78 4.72
N GLY A 305 12.60 6.85 4.11
CA GLY A 305 13.42 7.88 4.77
C GLY A 305 14.90 7.75 4.38
N GLU A 306 15.77 8.46 5.08
CA GLU A 306 17.23 8.36 4.94
C GLU A 306 17.74 7.13 5.68
N VAL A 307 18.22 6.14 4.94
CA VAL A 307 18.67 4.86 5.50
C VAL A 307 20.19 4.79 5.58
N SER A 308 20.74 4.53 6.76
CA SER A 308 22.16 4.29 6.99
C SER A 308 22.37 2.90 7.58
N ILE A 309 23.29 2.12 7.01
CA ILE A 309 23.60 0.76 7.44
C ILE A 309 25.04 0.73 7.96
N LEU A 310 25.19 0.50 9.26
CA LEU A 310 26.47 0.51 9.96
C LEU A 310 26.88 -0.91 10.32
N SER A 311 28.12 -1.29 10.00
CA SER A 311 28.73 -2.55 10.45
C SER A 311 29.58 -2.30 11.70
N LYS A 312 29.25 -2.97 12.80
CA LYS A 312 29.97 -2.89 14.08
C LYS A 312 30.33 -4.30 14.56
N LYS A 313 31.62 -4.65 14.55
CA LYS A 313 32.14 -5.90 15.16
C LYS A 313 31.29 -7.16 14.85
N ASN A 314 30.97 -7.39 13.58
CA ASN A 314 30.11 -8.49 13.08
C ASN A 314 28.60 -8.41 13.35
N CYS A 315 28.13 -7.30 13.93
CA CYS A 315 26.73 -6.92 14.04
C CYS A 315 26.41 -5.77 13.08
N TYR A 316 25.13 -5.62 12.74
CA TYR A 316 24.63 -4.53 11.92
C TYR A 316 23.66 -3.66 12.72
N GLU A 317 23.73 -2.36 12.48
CA GLU A 317 22.73 -1.39 12.91
C GLU A 317 22.19 -0.68 11.67
N VAL A 318 20.88 -0.44 11.65
CA VAL A 318 20.22 0.31 10.58
C VAL A 318 19.48 1.48 11.17
N GLU A 319 19.94 2.67 10.83
CA GLU A 319 19.31 3.93 11.20
C GLU A 319 18.46 4.42 10.03
N ILE A 320 17.22 4.77 10.30
CA ILE A 320 16.29 5.32 9.31
C ILE A 320 15.76 6.65 9.84
N THR A 321 16.24 7.76 9.29
CA THR A 321 15.79 9.11 9.67
C THR A 321 14.66 9.57 8.75
N GLY A 322 13.61 10.19 9.31
CA GLY A 322 12.45 10.58 8.51
C GLY A 322 11.63 9.38 8.03
N TYR A 323 11.57 8.33 8.85
CA TYR A 323 10.70 7.19 8.62
C TYR A 323 9.24 7.66 8.54
N PRO A 324 8.42 7.12 7.62
CA PRO A 324 7.03 7.53 7.50
C PRO A 324 6.29 7.48 8.82
N TRP A 325 5.59 8.54 9.18
CA TRP A 325 4.93 8.65 10.48
C TRP A 325 3.40 8.54 10.36
N THR A 326 2.77 7.88 11.33
CA THR A 326 1.34 8.00 11.59
C THR A 326 1.10 8.01 13.09
N LYS A 327 -0.11 8.39 13.53
CA LYS A 327 -0.54 8.30 14.93
C LYS A 327 -0.39 6.91 15.56
N TYR A 328 -0.25 5.87 14.74
CA TYR A 328 -0.09 4.49 15.18
C TYR A 328 1.36 4.09 15.49
N TYR A 329 2.34 4.98 15.37
CA TYR A 329 3.76 4.63 15.53
C TYR A 329 4.13 4.00 16.88
N LYS A 330 3.40 4.32 17.95
CA LYS A 330 3.59 3.71 19.29
C LYS A 330 2.86 2.37 19.45
N GLN A 331 2.07 1.97 18.47
CA GLN A 331 1.19 0.80 18.54
C GLN A 331 1.73 -0.38 17.71
N THR A 332 2.98 -0.30 17.23
CA THR A 332 3.58 -1.33 16.38
C THR A 332 4.99 -1.70 16.86
N THR A 333 5.42 -2.94 16.60
CA THR A 333 6.81 -3.38 16.85
C THR A 333 7.68 -3.38 15.59
N TYR A 334 7.19 -2.72 14.54
CA TYR A 334 7.83 -2.56 13.24
C TYR A 334 8.23 -3.87 12.53
N PRO A 335 7.43 -4.96 12.58
CA PRO A 335 7.82 -6.25 12.00
C PRO A 335 8.00 -6.19 10.48
N ILE A 336 7.35 -5.25 9.77
CA ILE A 336 7.47 -5.15 8.32
C ILE A 336 8.86 -4.63 7.96
N ILE A 337 9.27 -3.46 8.47
CA ILE A 337 10.60 -2.91 8.14
C ILE A 337 11.72 -3.80 8.69
N ARG A 338 11.57 -4.36 9.91
CA ARG A 338 12.53 -5.32 10.46
C ARG A 338 12.69 -6.54 9.57
N GLY A 339 11.58 -7.15 9.13
CA GLY A 339 11.59 -8.31 8.25
C GLY A 339 12.25 -7.95 6.92
N LEU A 340 11.80 -6.87 6.28
CA LEU A 340 12.32 -6.40 5.00
C LEU A 340 13.84 -6.20 5.02
N VAL A 341 14.36 -5.45 6.00
CA VAL A 341 15.80 -5.18 6.13
C VAL A 341 16.58 -6.44 6.51
N SER A 342 16.04 -7.28 7.40
CA SER A 342 16.65 -8.57 7.77
C SER A 342 16.81 -9.48 6.56
N GLY A 343 15.76 -9.63 5.75
CA GLY A 343 15.78 -10.47 4.55
C GLY A 343 16.73 -9.93 3.49
N PHE A 344 16.72 -8.62 3.30
CA PHE A 344 17.58 -7.98 2.31
C PHE A 344 19.06 -8.14 2.66
N LEU A 345 19.45 -7.79 3.89
CA LEU A 345 20.83 -7.92 4.33
C LEU A 345 21.29 -9.38 4.43
N SER A 346 20.38 -10.29 4.79
CA SER A 346 20.71 -11.71 4.84
C SER A 346 21.11 -12.26 3.47
N GLU A 347 20.35 -11.91 2.44
CA GLU A 347 20.60 -12.34 1.07
C GLU A 347 21.85 -11.67 0.48
N LEU A 348 22.03 -10.38 0.75
CA LEU A 348 23.19 -9.60 0.32
C LEU A 348 24.50 -10.16 0.88
N LEU A 349 24.52 -10.47 2.18
CA LEU A 349 25.72 -10.88 2.92
C LEU A 349 25.89 -12.40 3.00
N LYS A 350 24.94 -13.17 2.44
CA LYS A 350 24.91 -14.65 2.47
C LYS A 350 25.05 -15.21 3.90
N LYS A 351 24.48 -14.50 4.88
CA LYS A 351 24.48 -14.85 6.31
C LYS A 351 23.12 -14.51 6.90
N LYS A 352 22.60 -15.29 7.83
CA LYS A 352 21.37 -14.93 8.55
C LYS A 352 21.59 -13.66 9.38
N ILE A 353 20.87 -12.59 9.03
CA ILE A 353 20.74 -11.33 9.76
C ILE A 353 19.29 -11.20 10.23
N GLU A 354 19.10 -10.83 11.49
CA GLU A 354 17.78 -10.74 12.11
C GLU A 354 17.80 -9.54 13.08
N PHE A 355 17.02 -8.51 12.79
CA PHE A 355 16.92 -7.34 13.67
C PHE A 355 15.89 -7.59 14.76
N ARG A 356 16.32 -7.55 16.02
CA ARG A 356 15.50 -7.90 17.19
C ARG A 356 15.00 -6.70 17.95
N THR A 357 15.85 -5.69 18.08
CA THR A 357 15.56 -4.48 18.84
C THR A 357 15.21 -3.34 17.89
N VAL A 358 14.21 -2.55 18.30
CA VAL A 358 13.82 -1.32 17.62
C VAL A 358 13.77 -0.21 18.64
N GLU A 359 14.53 0.84 18.41
CA GLU A 359 14.41 2.09 19.12
C GLU A 359 13.79 3.13 18.18
N THR A 360 12.92 3.98 18.73
CA THR A 360 12.29 5.07 17.98
C THR A 360 12.61 6.38 18.65
N ASP A 361 13.02 7.37 17.86
CA ASP A 361 13.16 8.74 18.32
C ASP A 361 12.17 9.65 17.57
N VAL A 362 11.56 10.56 18.31
CA VAL A 362 10.62 11.55 17.78
C VAL A 362 11.14 12.92 18.18
N SER A 363 12.02 13.45 17.34
CA SER A 363 12.65 14.75 17.51
C SER A 363 12.54 15.55 16.22
N GLU A 364 12.55 16.88 16.33
CA GLU A 364 12.55 17.79 15.17
C GLU A 364 11.44 17.55 14.12
N ASN A 365 10.25 17.12 14.57
CA ASN A 365 9.13 16.72 13.71
C ASN A 365 9.47 15.58 12.72
N ARG A 366 10.30 14.62 13.16
CA ARG A 366 10.66 13.42 12.41
C ARG A 366 10.47 12.20 13.27
N LEU A 367 10.19 11.06 12.63
CA LEU A 367 10.33 9.76 13.24
C LEU A 367 11.63 9.15 12.75
N SER A 368 12.49 8.77 13.68
CA SER A 368 13.69 8.01 13.40
C SER A 368 13.56 6.61 13.99
N ILE A 369 14.05 5.61 13.26
CA ILE A 369 14.05 4.21 13.68
C ILE A 369 15.49 3.70 13.69
N LEU A 370 15.91 3.10 14.80
CA LEU A 370 17.15 2.36 14.90
C LEU A 370 16.84 0.88 15.06
N LEU A 371 17.28 0.07 14.10
CA LEU A 371 17.20 -1.38 14.13
C LEU A 371 18.54 -1.96 14.57
N GLN A 372 18.53 -2.84 15.57
CA GLN A 372 19.73 -3.52 16.06
C GLN A 372 19.56 -5.03 16.01
N GLN A 373 20.64 -5.71 15.59
CA GLN A 373 20.71 -7.17 15.46
C GLN A 373 20.61 -7.90 16.81
#